data_AF-A0A370EF70-F1
#
_entry.id   AF-A0A370EF70-F1
#
_cell.length_a   1.000
_cell.length_b   1.000
_cell.length_c   1.000
_cell.angle_alpha   90.00
_cell.angle_beta   90.00
_cell.angle_gamma   90.00
#
_symmetry.space_group_name_H-M   'P 1'
#
loop_
_entity.id
_entity.type
_entity.pdbx_description
1 polymer ?
#
loop_
_entity_poly.entity_id
_entity_poly.type
_entity_poly.pdbx_seq_one_letter_code
_entity_poly.pdbx_strand_id
1 'polypeptide(L)'
;MAFDYEDIEKRFDCACKNAVNELSNQYKSVYLEGGPGKLGAFLELIQLQFDQVEATFVRENELHANPEALKRIKAIAKGYARNCLDEYGKISI
;
A
#
# COMPACT_ATOMS: atom_id res chain seq x y z
N MET A 1 22.76 8.23 17.44
CA MET A 1 22.67 7.53 16.14
C MET A 1 21.55 8.20 15.37
N ALA A 2 21.85 8.74 14.18
CA ALA A 2 20.82 9.30 13.33
C ALA A 2 19.93 8.14 12.87
N PHE A 3 18.62 8.28 13.07
CA PHE A 3 17.68 7.33 12.54
C PHE A 3 17.64 7.54 11.02
N ASP A 4 18.08 6.55 10.25
CA ASP A 4 18.14 6.64 8.79
C ASP A 4 16.74 6.51 8.19
N TYR A 5 15.98 7.60 8.26
CA TYR A 5 14.65 7.70 7.69
C TYR A 5 14.65 7.37 6.19
N GLU A 6 15.71 7.75 5.47
CA GLU A 6 15.82 7.54 4.02
C GLU A 6 15.87 6.05 3.63
N ASP A 7 16.53 5.22 4.43
CA ASP A 7 16.59 3.76 4.20
C ASP A 7 15.22 3.12 4.47
N ILE A 8 14.59 3.52 5.57
CA ILE A 8 13.26 3.05 5.96
C ILE A 8 12.21 3.44 4.93
N GLU A 9 12.26 4.68 4.43
CA GLU A 9 11.38 5.14 3.37
C GLU A 9 11.60 4.35 2.07
N LYS A 10 12.84 4.06 1.68
CA LYS A 10 13.14 3.23 0.49
C LYS A 10 12.67 1.78 0.65
N ARG A 11 12.89 1.17 1.81
CA ARG A 11 12.44 -0.21 2.08
C ARG A 11 10.92 -0.28 2.10
N PHE A 12 10.25 0.71 2.68
CA PHE A 12 8.79 0.79 2.68
C PHE A 12 8.22 1.06 1.29
N ASP A 13 8.86 1.93 0.50
CA ASP A 13 8.51 2.19 -0.90
C ASP A 13 8.59 0.90 -1.74
N CYS A 14 9.63 0.09 -1.51
CA CYS A 14 9.77 -1.22 -2.15
C CYS A 14 8.65 -2.19 -1.74
N ALA A 15 8.31 -2.26 -0.46
CA ALA A 15 7.19 -3.07 0.04
C ALA A 15 5.84 -2.63 -0.55
N CYS A 16 5.60 -1.32 -0.63
CA CYS A 16 4.41 -0.75 -1.26
C CYS A 16 4.33 -1.12 -2.74
N LYS A 17 5.43 -0.96 -3.49
CA LYS A 17 5.49 -1.36 -4.92
C LYS A 17 5.21 -2.84 -5.11
N ASN A 18 5.73 -3.70 -4.23
CA ASN A 18 5.44 -5.13 -4.31
C ASN A 18 3.94 -5.40 -4.08
N ALA A 19 3.34 -4.77 -3.05
CA ALA A 19 1.91 -4.87 -2.79
C ALA A 19 1.07 -4.38 -3.98
N VAL A 20 1.44 -3.26 -4.62
CA VAL A 20 0.78 -2.79 -5.85
C VAL A 20 0.86 -3.81 -6.97
N ASN A 21 2.02 -4.44 -7.16
CA ASN A 21 2.20 -5.44 -8.21
C ASN A 21 1.37 -6.70 -7.94
N GLU A 22 1.33 -7.17 -6.69
CA GLU A 22 0.46 -8.28 -6.26
C GLU A 22 -1.02 -7.93 -6.45
N LEU A 23 -1.43 -6.73 -6.06
CA LEU A 23 -2.78 -6.21 -6.28
C LEU A 23 -3.10 -6.17 -7.78
N SER A 24 -2.19 -5.71 -8.62
CA SER A 24 -2.39 -5.67 -10.08
C SER A 24 -2.54 -7.07 -10.69
N ASN A 25 -1.76 -8.04 -10.22
CA ASN A 25 -1.90 -9.43 -10.64
C ASN A 25 -3.22 -10.05 -10.17
N GLN A 26 -3.61 -9.80 -8.91
CA GLN A 26 -4.92 -10.21 -8.41
C GLN A 26 -6.04 -9.55 -9.22
N TYR A 27 -5.91 -8.27 -9.54
CA TYR A 27 -6.87 -7.56 -10.36
C TYR A 27 -7.04 -8.23 -11.71
N LYS A 28 -5.94 -8.45 -12.43
CA LYS A 28 -5.94 -9.11 -13.75
C LYS A 28 -6.50 -10.53 -13.71
N SER A 29 -6.21 -11.29 -12.66
CA SER A 29 -6.60 -12.69 -12.57
C SER A 29 -8.01 -12.92 -12.04
N VAL A 30 -8.53 -12.04 -11.17
CA VAL A 30 -9.77 -12.29 -10.41
C VAL A 30 -10.83 -11.22 -10.65
N TYR A 31 -10.41 -9.97 -10.90
CA TYR A 31 -11.30 -8.80 -10.91
C TYR A 31 -11.55 -8.22 -12.31
N LEU A 32 -10.63 -8.43 -13.26
CA LEU A 32 -10.68 -7.91 -14.63
C LEU A 32 -11.98 -8.29 -15.35
N GLU A 33 -12.46 -9.52 -15.14
CA GLU A 33 -13.68 -10.04 -15.78
C GLU A 33 -14.94 -9.88 -14.90
N GLY A 34 -14.82 -9.32 -13.69
CA GLY A 34 -15.88 -9.32 -12.69
C GLY A 34 -16.82 -8.13 -12.67
N GLY A 35 -16.58 -7.12 -13.51
CA GLY A 35 -17.39 -5.90 -13.56
C GLY A 35 -17.27 -4.98 -12.33
N PRO A 36 -18.11 -3.93 -12.24
CA PRO A 36 -17.96 -2.84 -11.26
C PRO A 36 -18.15 -3.26 -9.79
N GLY A 37 -18.91 -4.34 -9.52
CA GLY A 37 -19.07 -4.87 -8.16
C GLY A 37 -17.78 -5.48 -7.59
N LYS A 38 -16.95 -6.08 -8.44
CA LYS A 38 -15.65 -6.61 -8.06
C LYS A 38 -14.63 -5.48 -7.82
N LEU A 39 -14.70 -4.40 -8.60
CA LEU A 39 -13.87 -3.20 -8.39
C LEU A 39 -14.02 -2.64 -6.97
N GLY A 40 -15.25 -2.53 -6.44
CA GLY A 40 -15.47 -2.07 -5.05
C GLY A 40 -14.73 -2.93 -4.02
N ALA A 41 -14.87 -4.26 -4.10
CA ALA A 41 -14.16 -5.19 -3.23
C ALA A 41 -12.63 -5.13 -3.41
N PHE A 42 -12.16 -4.84 -4.63
CA PHE A 42 -10.75 -4.66 -4.91
C PHE A 42 -10.18 -3.39 -4.26
N LEU A 43 -10.92 -2.28 -4.30
CA LEU A 43 -10.55 -1.03 -3.64
C LEU A 43 -10.46 -1.21 -2.11
N GLU A 44 -11.35 -1.98 -1.50
CA GLU A 44 -11.26 -2.35 -0.08
C GLU A 44 -10.02 -3.23 0.20
N LEU A 45 -9.73 -4.19 -0.68
CA LEU A 45 -8.53 -5.03 -0.60
C LEU A 45 -7.23 -4.22 -0.67
N ILE A 46 -7.19 -3.19 -1.53
CA ILE A 46 -6.06 -2.26 -1.62
C ILE A 46 -5.81 -1.62 -0.25
N GLN A 47 -6.85 -1.06 0.39
CA GLN A 47 -6.71 -0.43 1.69
C GLN A 47 -6.23 -1.42 2.75
N LEU A 48 -6.79 -2.64 2.77
CA LEU A 48 -6.40 -3.68 3.71
C LEU A 48 -4.94 -4.11 3.54
N GLN A 49 -4.48 -4.25 2.29
CA GLN A 49 -3.08 -4.61 2.00
C GLN A 49 -2.13 -3.53 2.50
N PHE A 50 -2.39 -2.26 2.20
CA PHE A 50 -1.53 -1.18 2.67
C PHE A 50 -1.51 -1.05 4.20
N ASP A 51 -2.62 -1.33 4.88
CA ASP A 51 -2.69 -1.37 6.34
C ASP A 51 -1.86 -2.55 6.90
N GLN A 52 -1.91 -3.73 6.26
CA GLN A 52 -1.06 -4.87 6.61
C GLN A 52 0.43 -4.60 6.38
N VAL A 53 0.79 -3.97 5.26
CA VAL A 53 2.18 -3.58 4.95
C VAL A 53 2.67 -2.57 5.99
N GLU A 54 1.86 -1.57 6.35
CA GLU A 54 2.19 -0.61 7.43
C GLU A 54 2.43 -1.37 8.76
N ALA A 55 1.47 -2.19 9.20
CA ALA A 55 1.56 -2.91 10.47
C ALA A 55 2.76 -3.86 10.52
N THR A 56 3.01 -4.59 9.43
CA THR A 56 4.15 -5.53 9.32
C THR A 56 5.46 -4.76 9.37
N PHE A 57 5.58 -3.69 8.59
CA PHE A 57 6.82 -2.93 8.49
C PHE A 57 7.15 -2.17 9.79
N VAL A 58 6.13 -1.64 10.47
CA VAL A 58 6.27 -1.02 11.81
C VAL A 58 6.76 -2.04 12.83
N ARG A 59 6.25 -3.28 12.76
CA ARG A 59 6.67 -4.37 13.65
C ARG A 59 8.09 -4.86 13.35
N GLU A 60 8.45 -5.05 12.08
CA GLU A 60 9.76 -5.56 11.66
C GLU A 60 10.91 -4.57 11.92
N ASN A 61 10.64 -3.27 11.85
CA ASN A 61 11.65 -2.23 12.07
C ASN A 61 11.51 -1.54 13.44
N GLU A 62 10.69 -2.11 14.34
CA GLU A 62 10.43 -1.61 15.70
C GLU A 62 10.08 -0.10 15.75
N LEU A 63 9.34 0.37 14.74
CA LEU A 63 9.04 1.79 14.55
C LEU A 63 8.01 2.33 15.53
N HIS A 64 7.44 1.46 16.37
CA HIS A 64 6.55 1.83 17.47
C HIS A 64 7.17 2.88 18.40
N ALA A 65 8.50 2.87 18.55
CA ALA A 65 9.22 3.86 19.35
C ALA A 65 9.45 5.21 18.63
N ASN A 66 9.22 5.28 17.32
CA ASN A 66 9.53 6.45 16.48
C ASN A 66 8.27 7.00 15.78
N PRO A 67 7.54 7.93 16.43
CA PRO A 67 6.31 8.49 15.87
C PRO A 67 6.53 9.27 14.56
N GLU A 68 7.71 9.88 14.38
CA GLU A 68 8.06 10.56 13.13
C GLU A 68 8.22 9.59 11.96
N ALA A 69 8.90 8.46 12.17
CA ALA A 69 9.05 7.41 11.16
C ALA A 69 7.69 6.84 10.77
N LEU A 70 6.86 6.53 11.77
CA LEU A 70 5.47 6.10 11.59
C LEU A 70 4.66 7.08 10.74
N LYS A 71 4.77 8.38 11.01
CA LYS A 71 4.05 9.41 10.27
C LYS A 71 4.50 9.49 8.80
N ARG A 72 5.79 9.36 8.53
CA ARG A 72 6.34 9.32 7.16
C ARG A 72 5.86 8.10 6.39
N ILE A 73 5.96 6.92 7.00
CA ILE A 73 5.55 5.65 6.40
C ILE A 73 4.05 5.64 6.10
N LYS A 74 3.24 6.10 7.05
CA LYS A 74 1.80 6.25 6.87
C LYS A 74 1.45 7.21 5.73
N ALA A 75 2.23 8.29 5.56
CA ALA A 75 2.05 9.23 4.44
C ALA A 75 2.38 8.56 3.09
N ILE A 76 3.46 7.77 3.03
CA ILE A 76 3.82 7.00 1.83
C ILE A 76 2.74 5.97 1.51
N ALA A 77 2.30 5.18 2.50
CA ALA A 77 1.27 4.15 2.36
C ALA A 77 -0.03 4.76 1.81
N LYS A 78 -0.48 5.87 2.40
CA LYS A 78 -1.65 6.61 1.91
C LYS A 78 -1.47 7.16 0.50
N GLY A 79 -0.27 7.63 0.15
CA GLY A 79 0.06 8.08 -1.20
C GLY A 79 -0.12 6.97 -2.22
N TYR A 80 0.47 5.80 -1.96
CA TYR A 80 0.33 4.62 -2.80
C TYR A 80 -1.09 4.10 -2.88
N ALA A 81 -1.78 3.97 -1.73
CA ALA A 81 -3.17 3.55 -1.68
C ALA A 81 -4.05 4.48 -2.51
N ARG A 82 -3.92 5.81 -2.33
CA ARG A 82 -4.67 6.79 -3.10
C ARG A 82 -4.37 6.71 -4.59
N ASN A 83 -3.11 6.54 -4.97
CA ASN A 83 -2.72 6.43 -6.37
C ASN A 83 -3.29 5.17 -7.01
N CYS A 84 -3.27 4.04 -6.30
CA CYS A 84 -3.94 2.81 -6.74
C CYS A 84 -5.45 3.03 -6.89
N LEU A 85 -6.11 3.58 -5.87
CA LEU A 85 -7.55 3.86 -5.92
C LEU A 85 -7.91 4.76 -7.11
N ASP A 86 -7.08 5.75 -7.44
CA ASP A 86 -7.27 6.65 -8.59
C ASP A 86 -7.06 5.91 -9.92
N GLU A 87 -5.98 5.13 -10.05
CA GLU A 87 -5.68 4.33 -11.25
C GLU A 87 -6.77 3.30 -11.53
N TYR A 88 -7.15 2.49 -10.54
CA TYR A 88 -8.21 1.50 -10.69
C TYR A 88 -9.60 2.12 -10.75
N GLY A 89 -9.82 3.26 -10.08
CA GLY A 89 -11.06 4.04 -10.18
C GLY A 89 -11.29 4.60 -11.58
N LYS A 90 -10.22 4.96 -12.31
CA LYS A 90 -10.30 5.38 -13.72
C LYS A 90 -10.64 4.26 -14.69
N ILE A 91 -10.41 3.00 -14.32
CA ILE A 91 -10.82 1.83 -15.14
C ILE A 91 -12.36 1.69 -15.17
N SER A 92 -13.08 2.38 -14.27
CA SER A 92 -14.54 2.35 -14.19
C SER A 92 -15.28 3.21 -15.25
N ILE A 93 -14.64 3.61 -16.35
CA ILE A 93 -15.27 4.32 -17.49
C ILE A 93 -15.14 3.53 -18.78
#